data_AF-A0A0F9JK61-F1
#
_entry.id   AF-A0A0F9JK61-F1
#
_cell.length_a   1.000
_cell.length_b   1.000
_cell.length_c   1.000
_cell.angle_alpha   90.00
_cell.angle_beta   90.00
_cell.angle_gamma   90.00
#
_symmetry.space_group_name_H-M   'P 1'
#
loop_
_entity.id
_entity.type
_entity.pdbx_description
1 polymer ?
#
loop_
_entity_poly.entity_id
_entity_poly.type
_entity_poly.pdbx_seq_one_letter_code
_entity_poly.pdbx_strand_id
1 'polypeptide(L)'
;MKVRLGFVSNSSSSSYTCSLCGEEVSGWDLGLEEAEMKECENEHITCDTHFLEKISTLTKRNLVLECGIEDWITFAKELNDEDFEEKWEDEDMEEGLELRYNTPASMCPICQFQELLPKEGLQYLLMKYNLTKKSVVEEIKNKYNN
;
A
#
# COMPACT_ATOMS: atom_id res chain seq x y z
N MET A 1 11.47 7.14 -25.69
CA MET A 1 11.11 5.81 -26.24
C MET A 1 12.40 5.13 -26.73
N LYS A 2 12.80 3.99 -26.16
CA LYS A 2 13.99 3.21 -26.58
C LYS A 2 13.50 1.79 -26.90
N VAL A 3 13.58 1.39 -28.16
CA VAL A 3 13.09 0.08 -28.63
C VAL A 3 14.14 -0.99 -28.31
N ARG A 4 13.74 -2.09 -27.67
CA ARG A 4 14.60 -3.26 -27.42
C ARG A 4 14.23 -4.39 -28.38
N LEU A 5 15.24 -4.87 -29.10
CA LEU A 5 15.19 -6.03 -29.98
C LEU A 5 15.36 -7.30 -29.13
N GLY A 6 14.24 -7.91 -28.77
CA GLY A 6 14.16 -9.25 -28.21
C GLY A 6 12.77 -9.76 -28.48
N PHE A 7 12.65 -10.96 -29.08
CA PHE A 7 11.37 -11.65 -29.21
C PHE A 7 10.83 -11.90 -27.80
N VAL A 8 9.97 -11.00 -27.31
CA VAL A 8 9.18 -11.20 -26.11
C VAL A 8 8.06 -12.16 -26.49
N SER A 9 8.26 -13.44 -26.23
CA SER A 9 7.14 -14.33 -25.96
C SER A 9 6.36 -13.69 -24.82
N ASN A 10 5.11 -13.29 -25.07
CA ASN A 10 4.26 -12.62 -24.10
C ASN A 10 3.90 -13.58 -22.95
N SER A 11 4.82 -13.76 -22.00
CA SER A 11 4.38 -14.02 -20.65
C SER A 11 3.79 -12.71 -20.14
N SER A 12 2.51 -12.46 -20.40
CA SER A 12 1.71 -11.40 -19.77
C SER A 12 1.49 -11.71 -18.29
N SER A 13 2.53 -12.15 -17.59
CA SER A 13 2.52 -12.31 -16.15
C SER A 13 2.88 -10.97 -15.55
N SER A 14 1.91 -10.33 -14.92
CA SER A 14 2.12 -9.16 -14.07
C SER A 14 2.49 -9.65 -12.67
N SER A 15 3.40 -8.93 -12.00
CA SER A 15 3.81 -9.21 -10.63
C SER A 15 3.92 -7.89 -9.87
N TYR A 16 3.28 -7.81 -8.71
CA TYR A 16 3.34 -6.67 -7.82
C TYR A 16 3.96 -7.10 -6.49
N THR A 17 4.83 -6.25 -5.94
CA THR A 17 5.47 -6.49 -4.65
C THR A 17 5.21 -5.31 -3.74
N CYS A 18 4.63 -5.58 -2.57
CA CYS A 18 4.46 -4.55 -1.56
C CYS A 18 5.82 -4.11 -1.02
N SER A 19 6.11 -2.82 -1.10
CA SER A 19 7.38 -2.25 -0.67
C SER A 19 7.58 -2.21 0.86
N LEU A 20 6.53 -2.44 1.65
CA LEU A 20 6.59 -2.47 3.11
C LEU A 20 6.76 -3.89 3.68
N CYS A 21 5.92 -4.84 3.23
CA CYS A 21 5.99 -6.22 3.73
C CYS A 21 6.79 -7.19 2.85
N GLY A 22 7.04 -6.85 1.59
CA GLY A 22 7.68 -7.73 0.63
C GLY A 22 6.78 -8.84 0.09
N GLU A 23 5.47 -8.78 0.36
CA GLU A 23 4.51 -9.73 -0.22
C GLU A 23 4.45 -9.53 -1.73
N GLU A 24 4.59 -10.64 -2.46
CA GLU A 24 4.58 -10.68 -3.92
C GLU A 24 3.34 -11.43 -4.39
N VAL A 25 2.57 -10.78 -5.26
CA VAL A 25 1.42 -11.38 -5.93
C VAL A 25 1.68 -11.32 -7.43
N SER A 26 1.62 -12.47 -8.08
CA SER A 26 1.87 -12.60 -9.52
C SER A 26 0.80 -13.43 -10.19
N GLY A 27 0.38 -13.02 -11.38
CA GLY A 27 -0.68 -13.68 -12.14
C GLY A 27 -0.67 -13.28 -13.60
N TRP A 28 -1.42 -14.02 -14.42
CA TRP A 28 -1.63 -13.67 -15.82
C TRP A 28 -2.66 -12.55 -15.90
N ASP A 29 -2.31 -11.48 -16.62
CA ASP A 29 -3.16 -10.28 -16.77
C ASP A 29 -3.60 -9.65 -15.43
N LEU A 30 -2.81 -9.88 -14.36
CA LEU A 30 -3.12 -9.43 -13.00
C LEU A 30 -3.10 -7.89 -12.91
N GLY A 31 -4.20 -7.29 -12.44
CA GLY A 31 -4.30 -5.88 -12.08
C GLY A 31 -3.89 -5.58 -10.63
N LEU A 32 -3.69 -4.31 -10.29
CA LEU A 32 -3.45 -3.89 -8.90
C LEU A 32 -4.64 -4.20 -7.97
N GLU A 33 -5.85 -4.18 -8.52
CA GLU A 33 -7.08 -4.48 -7.78
C GLU A 33 -7.10 -5.95 -7.34
N GLU A 34 -6.86 -6.86 -8.27
CA GLU A 34 -6.77 -8.30 -8.01
C GLU A 34 -5.57 -8.66 -7.13
N ALA A 35 -4.53 -7.82 -7.14
CA ALA A 35 -3.37 -7.96 -6.27
C ALA A 35 -3.60 -7.41 -4.85
N GLU A 36 -4.73 -6.73 -4.59
CA GLU A 36 -4.99 -5.98 -3.35
C GLU A 36 -3.85 -5.00 -3.02
N MET A 37 -3.35 -4.32 -4.06
CA MET A 37 -2.27 -3.34 -3.97
C MET A 37 -2.66 -2.00 -4.61
N LYS A 38 -1.93 -0.96 -4.24
CA LYS A 38 -2.03 0.39 -4.81
C LYS A 38 -0.68 0.91 -5.21
N GLU A 39 -0.68 1.69 -6.28
CA GLU A 39 0.47 2.42 -6.78
C GLU A 39 0.26 3.92 -6.58
N CYS A 40 1.26 4.58 -6.01
CA CYS A 40 1.24 6.03 -5.87
C CYS A 40 1.87 6.73 -7.08
N GLU A 41 1.68 8.04 -7.18
CA GLU A 41 2.26 8.88 -8.25
C GLU A 41 3.81 8.84 -8.33
N ASN A 42 4.47 8.36 -7.29
CA ASN A 42 5.92 8.12 -7.24
C ASN A 42 6.30 6.64 -7.47
N GLU A 43 5.41 5.83 -8.06
CA GLU A 43 5.62 4.42 -8.41
C GLU A 43 5.87 3.50 -7.20
N HIS A 44 5.47 3.89 -5.98
CA HIS A 44 5.52 3.00 -4.82
C HIS A 44 4.29 2.11 -4.77
N ILE A 45 4.53 0.79 -4.70
CA ILE A 45 3.47 -0.20 -4.55
C ILE A 45 3.34 -0.63 -3.09
N THR A 46 2.13 -0.52 -2.54
CA THR A 46 1.80 -0.96 -1.17
C THR A 46 0.52 -1.81 -1.17
N CYS A 47 0.44 -2.85 -0.33
CA CYS A 47 -0.82 -3.59 -0.20
C CYS A 47 -1.88 -2.78 0.58
N ASP A 48 -3.14 -3.10 0.32
CA ASP A 48 -4.30 -2.38 0.88
C ASP A 48 -4.28 -2.38 2.41
N THR A 49 -3.82 -3.46 3.05
CA THR A 49 -3.67 -3.52 4.52
C THR A 49 -2.70 -2.45 5.05
N HIS A 50 -1.50 -2.31 4.46
CA HIS A 50 -0.55 -1.30 4.92
C HIS A 50 -0.99 0.12 4.55
N PHE A 51 -1.75 0.26 3.47
CA PHE A 51 -2.34 1.53 3.07
C PHE A 51 -3.36 2.01 4.12
N LEU A 52 -4.31 1.14 4.48
CA LEU A 52 -5.38 1.44 5.44
C LEU A 52 -4.86 1.65 6.87
N GLU A 53 -3.90 0.84 7.34
CA GLU A 53 -3.32 0.99 8.68
C GLU A 53 -2.58 2.33 8.88
N LYS A 54 -2.16 2.99 7.80
CA LYS A 54 -1.21 4.12 7.85
C LYS A 54 -1.80 5.46 7.47
N ILE A 55 -2.98 5.50 6.87
CA ILE A 55 -3.60 6.73 6.43
C ILE A 55 -4.67 7.11 7.43
N SER A 56 -4.49 8.29 8.04
CA SER A 56 -5.47 8.82 8.98
C SER A 56 -6.76 9.22 8.28
N THR A 57 -7.88 9.12 9.00
CA THR A 57 -9.20 9.63 8.57
C THR A 57 -9.13 11.08 8.12
N LEU A 58 -8.32 11.89 8.80
CA LEU A 58 -8.09 13.30 8.44
C LEU A 58 -7.46 13.44 7.05
N THR A 59 -6.47 12.59 6.72
CA THR A 59 -5.84 12.59 5.39
C THR A 59 -6.83 12.21 4.30
N LYS A 60 -7.66 11.19 4.53
CA LYS A 60 -8.73 10.79 3.61
C LYS A 60 -9.72 11.93 3.37
N ARG A 61 -10.16 12.61 4.43
CA ARG A 61 -11.07 13.77 4.33
C ARG A 61 -10.46 14.94 3.56
N ASN A 62 -9.21 15.30 3.85
CA ASN A 62 -8.54 16.39 3.17
C ASN A 62 -8.46 16.12 1.66
N LEU A 63 -8.20 14.88 1.26
CA LEU A 63 -8.22 14.48 -0.14
C LEU A 63 -9.60 14.74 -0.78
N VAL A 64 -10.68 14.26 -0.16
CA VAL A 64 -12.04 14.47 -0.68
C VAL A 64 -12.35 15.95 -0.88
N LEU A 65 -11.92 16.78 0.07
CA LEU A 65 -12.09 18.24 -0.01
C LEU A 65 -11.27 18.85 -1.15
N GLU A 66 -10.06 18.36 -1.39
CA GLU A 66 -9.17 18.82 -2.48
C GLU A 66 -9.67 18.39 -3.87
N CYS A 67 -10.28 17.21 -3.99
CA CYS A 67 -10.80 16.69 -5.26
C CYS A 67 -12.00 17.48 -5.80
N GLY A 68 -12.69 18.27 -4.96
CA GLY A 68 -13.66 19.25 -5.44
C GLY A 68 -15.04 18.69 -5.83
N ILE A 69 -15.34 17.42 -5.52
CA ILE A 69 -16.58 16.76 -5.93
C ILE A 69 -17.69 17.08 -4.91
N GLU A 70 -18.72 17.85 -5.33
CA GLU A 70 -19.73 18.45 -4.44
C GLU A 70 -20.42 17.45 -3.50
N ASP A 71 -20.82 16.29 -4.03
CA ASP A 71 -21.48 15.24 -3.25
C ASP A 71 -20.55 14.72 -2.14
N TRP A 72 -19.27 14.52 -2.45
CA TRP A 72 -18.29 13.97 -1.50
C TRP A 72 -17.80 15.00 -0.49
N ILE A 73 -17.72 16.28 -0.87
CA ILE A 73 -17.42 17.38 0.05
C ILE A 73 -18.48 17.45 1.15
N THR A 74 -19.74 17.22 0.82
CA THR A 74 -20.84 17.21 1.79
C THR A 74 -20.61 16.10 2.82
N PHE A 75 -20.30 14.89 2.37
CA PHE A 75 -19.99 13.77 3.27
C PHE A 75 -18.76 14.01 4.14
N ALA A 76 -17.68 14.54 3.58
CA ALA A 76 -16.45 14.81 4.33
C ALA A 76 -16.63 15.89 5.43
N LYS A 77 -17.60 16.80 5.27
CA LYS A 77 -17.88 17.88 6.24
C LYS A 77 -18.93 17.52 7.26
N GLU A 78 -19.94 16.76 6.87
CA GLU A 78 -21.14 16.54 7.68
C GLU A 78 -21.10 15.26 8.51
N LEU A 79 -20.33 14.25 8.07
CA LEU A 79 -20.23 12.98 8.80
C LEU A 79 -19.27 13.05 9.99
N ASN A 80 -19.58 12.28 11.02
CA ASN A 80 -18.62 12.00 12.08
C ASN A 80 -17.52 11.03 11.56
N ASP A 81 -16.46 10.83 12.34
CA ASP A 81 -15.30 10.04 11.88
C ASP A 81 -15.67 8.56 11.63
N GLU A 82 -16.53 7.96 12.45
CA GLU A 82 -16.99 6.57 12.28
C GLU A 82 -17.83 6.42 11.01
N ASP A 83 -18.85 7.27 10.83
CA ASP A 83 -19.73 7.24 9.65
C ASP A 83 -18.95 7.54 8.35
N PHE A 84 -17.92 8.38 8.42
CA PHE A 84 -17.08 8.69 7.27
C PHE A 84 -16.23 7.48 6.85
N GLU A 85 -15.65 6.76 7.81
CA GLU A 85 -14.85 5.57 7.52
C GLU A 85 -15.71 4.44 6.94
N GLU A 86 -16.90 4.19 7.50
CA GLU A 86 -17.86 3.22 6.94
C GLU A 86 -18.20 3.56 5.48
N LYS A 87 -18.50 4.83 5.19
CA LYS A 87 -18.82 5.27 3.84
C LYS A 87 -17.64 5.27 2.88
N TRP A 88 -16.42 5.51 3.38
CA TRP A 88 -15.18 5.39 2.61
C TRP A 88 -14.94 3.95 2.14
N GLU A 89 -15.27 2.97 2.97
CA GLU A 89 -15.15 1.54 2.65
C GLU A 89 -16.32 1.03 1.77
N ASP A 90 -17.54 1.53 1.95
CA ASP A 90 -18.75 1.01 1.30
C ASP A 90 -19.07 1.58 -0.10
N GLU A 91 -18.71 2.84 -0.40
CA GLU A 91 -19.24 3.54 -1.59
C GLU A 91 -18.30 3.58 -2.82
N ASP A 92 -17.29 2.70 -2.91
CA ASP A 92 -16.34 2.73 -4.02
C ASP A 92 -15.72 4.14 -4.21
N MET A 93 -15.65 4.94 -3.13
CA MET A 93 -15.19 6.34 -3.18
C MET A 93 -13.77 6.42 -3.73
N GLU A 94 -12.96 5.42 -3.39
CA GLU A 94 -11.62 5.25 -3.94
C GLU A 94 -11.61 4.98 -5.45
N GLU A 95 -12.53 4.14 -5.94
CA GLU A 95 -12.66 3.81 -7.35
C GLU A 95 -13.11 5.04 -8.14
N GLY A 96 -14.08 5.79 -7.61
CA GLY A 96 -14.53 7.06 -8.20
C GLY A 96 -13.44 8.13 -8.24
N LEU A 97 -12.42 8.02 -7.38
CA LEU A 97 -11.23 8.90 -7.36
C LEU A 97 -10.04 8.34 -8.16
N GLU A 98 -10.18 7.17 -8.80
CA GLU A 98 -9.13 6.46 -9.54
C GLU A 98 -7.80 6.31 -8.76
N LEU A 99 -7.86 6.20 -7.43
CA LEU A 99 -6.66 6.29 -6.60
C LEU A 99 -5.76 5.05 -6.72
N ARG A 100 -6.28 3.91 -7.17
CA ARG A 100 -5.54 2.64 -7.11
C ARG A 100 -4.23 2.63 -7.92
N TYR A 101 -4.20 3.30 -9.08
CA TYR A 101 -3.02 3.39 -9.95
C TYR A 101 -2.30 4.74 -9.85
N ASN A 102 -2.88 5.71 -9.15
CA ASN A 102 -2.32 7.06 -9.08
C ASN A 102 -2.62 7.69 -7.72
N THR A 103 -2.35 6.96 -6.64
CA THR A 103 -2.55 7.49 -5.30
C THR A 103 -1.63 8.69 -5.07
N PRO A 104 -2.13 9.84 -4.55
CA PRO A 104 -1.28 10.98 -4.23
C PRO A 104 -0.17 10.64 -3.25
N ALA A 105 1.01 11.26 -3.40
CA ALA A 105 2.14 11.03 -2.50
C ALA A 105 1.86 11.46 -1.06
N SER A 106 0.88 12.34 -0.84
CA SER A 106 0.37 12.73 0.49
C SER A 106 -0.32 11.58 1.23
N MET A 107 -0.76 10.55 0.51
CA MET A 107 -1.42 9.36 1.07
C MET A 107 -0.51 8.14 1.06
N CYS A 108 0.51 8.11 0.21
CA CYS A 108 1.42 6.96 0.16
C CYS A 108 2.19 6.80 1.50
N PRO A 109 2.05 5.65 2.20
CA PRO A 109 2.74 5.43 3.47
C PRO A 109 4.27 5.51 3.36
N ILE A 110 4.82 5.25 2.17
CA ILE A 110 6.26 5.30 1.90
C ILE A 110 6.72 6.73 1.59
N CYS A 111 5.93 7.51 0.84
CA CYS A 111 6.25 8.92 0.60
C CYS A 111 6.15 9.74 1.89
N GLN A 112 5.17 9.45 2.72
CA GLN A 112 4.95 10.08 4.02
C GLN A 112 5.69 9.38 5.16
N PHE A 113 6.73 8.57 4.89
CA PHE A 113 7.41 7.74 5.88
C PHE A 113 8.19 8.58 6.90
N GLN A 114 7.45 9.19 7.83
CA GLN A 114 7.95 10.11 8.85
C GLN A 114 8.50 9.34 10.04
N GLU A 115 7.86 8.22 10.42
CA GLU A 115 8.26 7.40 11.55
C GLU A 115 8.26 5.90 11.21
N LEU A 116 9.36 5.22 11.56
CA LEU A 116 9.51 3.78 11.44
C LEU A 116 9.00 3.11 12.72
N LEU A 117 7.84 2.44 12.68
CA LEU A 117 7.36 1.70 13.84
C LEU A 117 8.23 0.45 14.10
N PRO A 118 8.38 -0.01 15.35
CA PRO A 118 9.18 -1.21 15.66
C PRO A 118 8.75 -2.46 14.90
N LYS A 119 7.45 -2.65 14.66
CA LYS A 119 6.90 -3.78 13.86
C LYS A 119 7.42 -3.74 12.43
N GLU A 120 7.41 -2.56 11.81
CA GLU A 120 7.84 -2.34 10.44
C GLU A 120 9.36 -2.46 10.30
N GLY A 121 10.09 -1.89 11.27
CA GLY A 121 11.55 -2.04 11.33
C GLY A 121 11.95 -3.51 11.42
N LEU A 122 11.28 -4.29 12.27
CA LEU A 122 11.50 -5.74 12.37
C LEU A 122 11.18 -6.44 11.04
N GLN A 123 10.04 -6.13 10.42
CA GLN A 123 9.62 -6.76 9.17
C GLN A 123 10.59 -6.46 8.02
N TYR A 124 10.99 -5.19 7.87
CA TYR A 124 12.01 -4.76 6.93
C TYR A 124 13.35 -5.45 7.16
N LEU A 125 13.82 -5.55 8.41
CA LEU A 125 15.08 -6.22 8.73
C LEU A 125 15.04 -7.71 8.42
N LEU A 126 13.93 -8.39 8.78
CA LEU A 126 13.74 -9.81 8.45
C LEU A 126 13.80 -10.03 6.93
N MET A 127 13.10 -9.20 6.16
CA MET A 127 13.13 -9.27 4.70
C MET A 127 14.53 -8.99 4.14
N LYS A 128 15.16 -7.88 4.54
CA LYS A 128 16.47 -7.44 4.05
C LYS A 128 17.57 -8.48 4.24
N TYR A 129 17.52 -9.21 5.36
CA TYR A 129 18.52 -10.24 5.68
C TYR A 129 18.04 -11.66 5.35
N ASN A 130 16.87 -11.81 4.71
CA ASN A 130 16.25 -13.11 4.40
C ASN A 130 16.16 -14.02 5.64
N LEU A 131 15.75 -13.44 6.76
CA LEU A 131 15.61 -14.11 8.05
C LEU A 131 14.14 -14.37 8.36
N THR A 132 13.89 -15.41 9.16
CA THR A 132 12.57 -15.68 9.74
C THR A 132 12.59 -15.35 11.24
N LYS A 133 11.43 -15.05 11.83
CA LYS A 133 11.35 -14.89 13.29
C LYS A 133 11.91 -16.13 14.03
N LYS A 134 11.66 -17.33 13.49
CA LYS A 134 12.16 -18.58 14.05
C LYS A 134 13.69 -18.65 14.01
N SER A 135 14.32 -18.31 12.88
CA SER A 135 15.79 -18.32 12.77
C SER A 135 16.43 -17.30 13.70
N VAL A 136 15.82 -16.12 13.88
CA VAL A 136 16.27 -15.12 14.85
C VAL A 136 16.19 -15.64 16.28
N VAL A 137 15.10 -16.32 16.66
CA VAL A 137 14.96 -16.93 17.99
C VAL A 137 16.00 -18.02 18.21
N GLU A 138 16.24 -18.89 17.22
CA GLU A 138 17.27 -19.93 17.29
C GLU A 138 18.68 -19.33 17.43
N GLU A 139 19.00 -18.27 16.69
CA GLU A 139 20.26 -17.55 16.82
C GLU A 139 20.46 -16.98 18.23
N ILE A 140 19.43 -16.34 18.80
CA ILE A 140 19.48 -15.79 20.16
C ILE A 140 19.73 -16.90 21.20
N LYS A 141 19.02 -18.03 21.09
CA LYS A 141 19.20 -19.18 22.00
C LYS A 141 20.62 -19.72 21.92
N ASN A 142 21.14 -19.92 20.71
CA ASN A 142 22.49 -20.42 20.47
C ASN A 142 23.56 -19.45 20.97
N LYS A 143 23.35 -18.13 20.83
CA LYS A 143 24.31 -17.11 21.23
C LYS A 143 24.38 -16.91 22.74
N TYR A 144 23.26 -17.06 23.43
CA TYR A 144 23.16 -16.78 24.86
C TYR A 144 22.99 -18.02 25.75
N ASN A 145 23.23 -19.23 25.22
CA ASN A 145 23.17 -20.51 25.97
C ASN A 145 21.87 -20.64 26.81
N ASN A 146 20.71 -20.47 26.15
CA ASN A 146 19.39 -20.73 26.74
C ASN A 146 18.78 -22.01 26.19
#